data_AF-A0A496TW57-F1
#
_entry.id   AF-A0A496TW57-F1
#
_cell.length_a   1.000
_cell.length_b   1.000
_cell.length_c   1.000
_cell.angle_alpha   90.00
_cell.angle_beta   90.00
_cell.angle_gamma   90.00
#
_symmetry.space_group_name_H-M   'P 1'
#
loop_
_entity.id
_entity.type
_entity.pdbx_description
1 polymer ?
#
loop_
_entity_poly.entity_id
_entity_poly.type
_entity_poly.pdbx_seq_one_letter_code
_entity_poly.pdbx_strand_id
1 'polypeptide(L)'
;MSKTKIVVFGDSVTAGTSAKLDVFHDCFQYGTTTVNRVRQTQTWWSILERIISDWVEGGVEVVNAGASGDTSSKGLARLKRDVLSHSPDYVL
;
A
#
# COMPACT_ATOMS: atom_id res chain seq x y z
N MET A 1 -12.80 -16.31 15.46
CA MET A 1 -11.39 -16.52 15.05
C MET A 1 -10.72 -15.17 14.92
N SER A 2 -9.44 -15.07 15.27
CA SER A 2 -8.64 -13.86 15.06
C SER A 2 -8.35 -13.70 13.57
N LYS A 3 -8.50 -12.49 13.03
CA LYS A 3 -8.06 -12.18 11.67
C LYS A 3 -6.53 -12.17 11.63
N THR A 4 -5.95 -12.64 10.52
CA THR A 4 -4.51 -12.45 10.27
C THR A 4 -4.27 -11.00 9.91
N LYS A 5 -3.37 -10.31 10.62
CA LYS A 5 -3.05 -8.91 10.39
C LYS A 5 -1.72 -8.75 9.68
N ILE A 6 -1.77 -8.11 8.52
CA ILE A 6 -0.60 -7.83 7.69
C ILE A 6 -0.41 -6.32 7.62
N VAL A 7 0.78 -5.81 7.95
CA VAL A 7 1.13 -4.42 7.72
C VAL A 7 1.99 -4.34 6.46
N VAL A 8 1.55 -3.57 5.47
CA VAL A 8 2.37 -3.25 4.29
C VAL A 8 3.09 -1.93 4.54
N PHE A 9 4.41 -1.91 4.46
CA PHE A 9 5.28 -0.81 4.86
C PHE A 9 6.21 -0.42 3.72
N GLY A 10 6.28 0.86 3.39
CA GLY A 10 7.16 1.31 2.33
C GLY A 10 6.89 2.73 1.89
N ASP A 11 7.20 3.01 0.63
CA ASP A 11 7.16 4.35 0.06
C ASP A 11 5.87 4.62 -0.72
N SER A 12 5.96 5.39 -1.80
CA SER A 12 4.85 5.70 -2.70
C SER A 12 4.23 4.47 -3.37
N VAL A 13 5.01 3.41 -3.60
CA VAL A 13 4.50 2.16 -4.19
C VAL A 13 3.56 1.47 -3.21
N THR A 14 3.93 1.43 -1.93
CA THR A 14 3.07 0.91 -0.85
C THR A 14 1.87 1.82 -0.60
N ALA A 15 2.07 3.15 -0.64
CA ALA A 15 0.97 4.11 -0.47
C ALA A 15 -0.12 3.90 -1.54
N GLY A 16 0.27 3.68 -2.79
CA GLY A 16 -0.61 3.25 -3.87
C GLY A 16 -1.62 4.31 -4.33
N THR A 17 -1.41 5.58 -4.01
CA THR A 17 -2.36 6.67 -4.30
C THR A 17 -2.22 7.28 -5.70
N SER A 18 -1.14 6.95 -6.41
CA SER A 18 -0.79 7.57 -7.68
C SER A 18 -0.26 6.55 -8.68
N ALA A 19 -0.65 6.69 -9.94
CA ALA A 19 -0.05 5.95 -11.05
C ALA A 19 0.71 6.91 -11.96
N LYS A 20 1.92 6.51 -12.36
CA LYS A 20 2.67 7.20 -13.40
C LYS A 20 2.06 6.82 -14.75
N LEU A 21 1.64 7.82 -15.53
CA LEU A 21 0.89 7.60 -16.76
C LEU A 21 1.73 7.97 -17.97
N ASP A 22 2.84 7.25 -18.17
CA ASP A 22 3.81 7.54 -19.23
C ASP A 22 3.20 7.42 -20.64
N VAL A 23 2.22 6.53 -20.83
CA VAL A 23 1.60 6.26 -22.15
C VAL A 23 0.56 7.31 -22.54
N PHE A 24 -0.02 8.03 -21.58
CA PHE A 24 -1.14 8.93 -21.79
C PHE A 24 -0.77 10.42 -21.69
N HIS A 25 0.42 10.71 -21.18
CA HIS A 25 0.96 12.07 -21.07
C HIS A 25 0.93 12.79 -22.43
N ASP A 26 1.34 12.11 -23.49
CA ASP A 26 1.44 12.70 -24.83
C ASP A 26 0.10 12.79 -25.56
N CYS A 27 -0.82 11.85 -25.30
CA CYS A 27 -2.13 11.80 -25.99
C CYS A 27 -3.18 12.77 -25.41
N PHE A 28 -3.06 13.13 -24.13
CA PHE A 28 -4.09 13.93 -23.44
C PHE A 28 -3.61 15.30 -22.96
N GLN A 29 -2.35 15.67 -23.20
CA GLN A 29 -1.74 16.94 -22.78
C GLN A 29 -1.99 17.27 -21.30
N TYR A 30 -2.00 16.26 -20.43
CA TYR A 30 -2.04 16.53 -18.99
C TYR A 30 -0.73 17.21 -18.60
N GLY A 31 -0.79 18.38 -17.95
CA GLY A 31 0.38 19.12 -17.47
C GLY A 31 1.17 18.42 -16.34
N THR A 32 0.93 17.12 -16.11
CA THR A 32 1.52 16.32 -15.05
C THR A 32 1.78 14.89 -15.54
N THR A 33 2.94 14.31 -15.21
CA THR A 33 3.28 12.90 -15.50
C THR A 33 2.64 11.89 -14.54
N THR A 34 1.93 12.38 -13.52
CA THR A 34 1.33 11.57 -12.46
C THR A 34 -0.17 11.84 -12.38
N VAL A 35 -0.97 10.78 -12.30
CA VAL A 35 -2.42 10.89 -12.13
C VAL A 35 -2.82 10.29 -10.78
N ASN A 36 -3.37 11.13 -9.91
CA ASN A 36 -3.90 10.72 -8.60
C ASN A 36 -5.32 10.15 -8.75
N ARG A 37 -5.45 9.01 -9.46
CA ARG A 37 -6.74 8.34 -9.72
C ARG A 37 -6.74 6.84 -9.44
N VAL A 38 -5.76 6.32 -8.71
CA VAL A 38 -5.78 4.91 -8.30
C VAL A 38 -6.86 4.75 -7.24
N ARG A 39 -7.91 3.99 -7.55
CA ARG A 39 -8.92 3.64 -6.56
C ARG A 39 -8.28 2.68 -5.55
N GLN A 40 -8.68 2.78 -4.28
CA GLN A 40 -8.16 1.89 -3.23
C GLN A 40 -8.24 0.41 -3.64
N THR A 41 -9.36 -0.02 -4.23
CA THR A 41 -9.58 -1.40 -4.70
C THR A 41 -8.62 -1.87 -5.81
N GLN A 42 -7.85 -0.95 -6.42
CA GLN A 42 -6.86 -1.23 -7.44
C GLN A 42 -5.42 -1.19 -6.90
N THR A 43 -5.24 -0.87 -5.63
CA THR A 43 -3.92 -0.95 -4.98
C THR A 43 -3.50 -2.39 -4.80
N TRP A 44 -2.19 -2.66 -4.88
CA TRP A 44 -1.67 -4.02 -4.77
C TRP A 44 -2.01 -4.65 -3.41
N TRP A 45 -2.02 -3.87 -2.34
CA TRP A 45 -2.34 -4.35 -0.99
C TRP A 45 -3.82 -4.65 -0.80
N SER A 46 -4.73 -3.91 -1.46
CA SER A 46 -6.16 -4.27 -1.48
C SER A 46 -6.41 -5.53 -2.32
N ILE A 47 -5.68 -5.69 -3.42
CA ILE A 47 -5.72 -6.91 -4.23
C ILE A 47 -5.17 -8.10 -3.44
N LEU A 48 -4.07 -7.91 -2.70
CA LEU A 48 -3.50 -8.89 -1.79
C LEU A 48 -4.50 -9.31 -0.72
N GLU A 49 -5.10 -8.35 -0.01
CA GLU A 49 -6.11 -8.62 1.03
C GLU A 49 -7.24 -9.48 0.48
N ARG A 50 -7.76 -9.13 -0.69
CA ARG A 50 -8.82 -9.90 -1.36
C ARG A 50 -8.35 -11.32 -1.68
N ILE A 51 -7.18 -11.48 -2.30
CA ILE A 51 -6.65 -12.79 -2.66
C ILE A 51 -6.42 -13.64 -1.42
N ILE A 52 -5.74 -13.15 -0.37
CA ILE A 52 -5.44 -13.99 0.81
C ILE A 52 -6.73 -14.29 1.59
N SER A 53 -7.67 -13.35 1.67
CA SER A 53 -8.96 -13.59 2.34
C SER A 53 -9.75 -14.73 1.72
N ASP A 54 -9.61 -14.97 0.42
CA ASP A 54 -10.26 -16.12 -0.25
C ASP A 54 -9.60 -17.47 0.10
N TRP A 55 -8.37 -17.46 0.62
CA TRP A 55 -7.55 -18.67 0.85
C TRP A 55 -7.38 -19.02 2.34
N VAL A 56 -7.68 -18.10 3.25
CA VAL A 56 -7.43 -18.25 4.70
C VAL A 56 -8.73 -18.19 5.49
N GLU A 57 -9.01 -19.26 6.23
CA GLU A 57 -10.09 -19.27 7.21
C GLU A 57 -9.82 -18.25 8.34
N GLY A 58 -10.84 -17.47 8.71
CA GLY A 58 -10.72 -16.42 9.74
C GLY A 58 -10.48 -15.01 9.18
N GLY A 59 -10.20 -14.89 7.88
CA GLY A 59 -10.07 -13.61 7.17
C GLY A 59 -8.76 -12.87 7.44
N VAL A 60 -8.51 -11.86 6.62
CA VAL A 60 -7.29 -11.03 6.65
C VAL A 60 -7.66 -9.57 6.88
N GLU A 61 -6.79 -8.84 7.56
CA GLU A 61 -6.81 -7.39 7.66
C GLU A 61 -5.46 -6.87 7.15
N VAL A 62 -5.48 -6.03 6.11
CA VAL A 62 -4.27 -5.38 5.61
C VAL A 62 -4.24 -3.91 6.02
N VAL A 63 -3.19 -3.52 6.73
CA VAL A 63 -2.94 -2.14 7.17
C VAL A 63 -1.90 -1.51 6.24
N ASN A 64 -2.27 -0.45 5.54
CA ASN A 64 -1.34 0.31 4.69
C ASN A 64 -0.56 1.35 5.50
N ALA A 65 0.75 1.13 5.60
CA ALA A 65 1.73 2.03 6.20
C ALA A 65 2.74 2.57 5.17
N GLY A 66 2.31 2.79 3.92
CA GLY A 66 3.08 3.43 2.86
C GLY A 66 3.13 4.95 2.99
N ALA A 67 4.31 5.55 2.80
CA ALA A 67 4.50 7.00 2.84
C ALA A 67 5.35 7.48 1.65
N SER A 68 4.77 8.31 0.78
CA SER A 68 5.48 8.81 -0.41
C SER A 68 6.74 9.61 -0.05
N GLY A 69 7.83 9.36 -0.77
CA GLY A 69 9.13 10.01 -0.53
C GLY A 69 9.92 9.45 0.66
N ASP A 70 9.49 8.30 1.19
CA ASP A 70 10.25 7.56 2.17
C ASP A 70 11.53 6.96 1.60
N THR A 71 12.50 6.84 2.50
CA THR A 71 13.70 6.02 2.35
C THR A 71 13.74 5.07 3.53
N SER A 72 14.63 4.07 3.52
CA SER A 72 14.78 3.14 4.64
C SER A 72 15.01 3.85 5.98
N SER A 73 15.78 4.94 6.00
CA SER A 73 16.03 5.73 7.22
C SER A 73 14.76 6.42 7.75
N LYS A 74 13.95 7.00 6.86
CA LYS A 74 12.65 7.60 7.24
C LYS A 74 11.66 6.54 7.70
N GLY A 75 11.66 5.39 7.04
CA GLY A 75 10.88 4.22 7.43
C GLY A 75 11.26 3.74 8.84
N LEU A 76 12.55 3.57 9.13
CA LEU A 76 13.00 3.14 10.45
C LEU A 76 12.54 4.10 11.56
N ALA A 77 12.57 5.41 11.30
CA ALA A 77 12.12 6.43 12.26
C ALA A 77 10.64 6.32 12.63
N ARG A 78 9.79 5.75 11.76
CA ARG A 78 8.35 5.57 11.99
C ARG A 78 7.92 4.14 12.23
N LEU A 79 8.83 3.17 12.15
CA LEU A 79 8.55 1.73 12.28
C LEU A 79 7.74 1.39 13.54
N LYS A 80 8.08 1.98 14.69
CA LYS A 80 7.35 1.74 15.94
C LYS A 80 5.89 2.21 15.86
N ARG A 81 5.66 3.39 15.29
CA ARG A 81 4.34 4.01 15.20
C ARG A 81 3.47 3.33 14.13
N ASP A 82 4.06 2.98 13.00
CA ASP A 82 3.31 2.59 11.80
C ASP A 82 3.28 1.08 11.58
N VAL A 83 4.14 0.31 12.26
CA VAL A 83 4.18 -1.15 12.15
C VAL A 83 3.99 -1.81 13.50
N LEU A 84 4.87 -1.57 14.47
CA LEU A 84 4.87 -2.34 15.72
C LEU A 84 3.65 -2.06 16.60
N SER A 85 3.09 -0.85 16.54
CA SER A 85 1.86 -0.46 17.24
C SER A 85 0.64 -1.30 16.84
N HIS A 86 0.63 -1.84 15.62
CA HIS A 86 -0.46 -2.64 15.08
C HIS A 86 -0.39 -4.10 15.54
N SER A 87 0.73 -4.53 16.12
CA SER A 87 1.02 -5.94 16.44
C SER A 87 0.72 -6.89 15.27
N PRO A 88 1.37 -6.71 14.11
CA PRO A 88 1.10 -7.52 12.93
C PRO A 88 1.62 -8.95 13.10
N ASP A 89 0.94 -9.89 12.44
CA ASP A 89 1.44 -11.25 12.23
C ASP A 89 2.53 -11.26 11.15
N TYR A 90 2.37 -10.42 10.11
CA TYR A 90 3.31 -10.28 9.00
C TYR A 90 3.56 -8.82 8.63
N VAL A 91 4.78 -8.52 8.20
CA VAL A 91 5.17 -7.20 7.65
C VAL A 91 5.70 -7.42 6.24
N LEU A 92 5.17 -6.64 5.29
CA LEU A 92 5.55 -6.66 3.87
C LEU A 92 6.07 -5.31 3.43
#